data_AF-A0A6P6F872-F1
#
_entry.id   AF-A0A6P6F872-F1
#
_cell.length_a   1.000
_cell.length_b   1.000
_cell.length_c   1.000
_cell.angle_alpha   90.00
_cell.angle_beta   90.00
_cell.angle_gamma   90.00
#
_symmetry.space_group_name_H-M   'P 1'
#
loop_
_entity.id
_entity.type
_entity.pdbx_description
1 polymer ?
#
loop_
_entity_poly.entity_id
_entity_poly.type
_entity_poly.pdbx_seq_one_letter_code
_entity_poly.pdbx_strand_id
1 'polypeptide(L)'
;MDADFEELSHDIDLIAKVKQYRDATTKIQDTIKYAANPAVYEKLSDTDKIQYNLLMSYCLNSVFWMYLRAEGIDPAKHQIKSENDRLKRSMTRAKQINDKNTFMPRVNKDAAQRFVRNGLWEIKNKKK
;
A
#
# COMPACT_ATOMS: atom_id res chain seq x y z
N MET A 1 8.33 12.43 29.85
CA MET A 1 8.25 13.76 30.47
C MET A 1 7.18 14.53 29.73
N ASP A 2 6.18 15.05 30.44
CA ASP A 2 5.28 16.03 29.84
C ASP A 2 6.08 17.30 29.58
N ALA A 3 5.94 17.85 28.38
CA ALA A 3 6.66 19.07 28.01
C ALA A 3 6.17 20.20 28.90
N ASP A 4 7.09 20.88 29.58
CA ASP A 4 6.79 22.14 30.22
C ASP A 4 6.65 23.19 29.11
N PHE A 5 5.45 23.76 28.99
CA PHE A 5 5.16 24.74 27.94
C PHE A 5 5.49 26.17 28.39
N GLU A 6 5.91 26.39 29.64
CA GLU A 6 6.39 27.67 30.17
C GLU A 6 5.56 28.88 29.68
N GLU A 7 6.15 29.79 28.90
CA GLU A 7 5.50 30.98 28.36
C GLU A 7 4.31 30.67 27.42
N LEU A 8 4.35 29.53 26.75
CA LEU A 8 3.30 29.02 25.83
C LEU A 8 2.20 28.24 26.57
N SER A 9 2.26 28.14 27.90
CA SER A 9 1.24 27.47 28.72
C SER A 9 -0.18 28.06 28.56
N HIS A 10 -0.26 29.31 28.09
CA HIS A 10 -1.51 30.02 27.87
C HIS A 10 -2.23 29.63 26.56
N ASP A 11 -1.53 29.04 25.60
CA ASP A 11 -2.10 28.64 24.30
C ASP A 11 -2.60 27.20 24.33
N ILE A 12 -3.88 27.05 24.71
CA ILE A 12 -4.54 25.75 24.83
C ILE A 12 -4.59 25.00 23.48
N ASP A 13 -4.77 25.72 22.38
CA ASP A 13 -4.91 25.13 21.04
C ASP A 13 -3.58 24.57 20.55
N LEU A 14 -2.48 25.30 20.78
CA LEU A 14 -1.13 24.83 20.49
C LEU A 14 -0.80 23.58 21.31
N ILE A 15 -1.04 23.63 22.63
CA ILE A 15 -0.75 22.52 23.54
C ILE A 15 -1.52 21.26 23.11
N ALA A 16 -2.80 21.40 22.77
CA ALA A 16 -3.62 20.29 22.29
C ALA A 16 -3.05 19.67 21.01
N LYS A 17 -2.66 20.50 20.03
CA LYS A 17 -2.06 20.02 18.76
C LYS A 17 -0.72 19.32 18.98
N VAL A 18 0.14 19.85 19.84
CA VAL A 18 1.44 19.26 20.15
C VAL A 18 1.28 17.92 20.87
N LYS A 19 0.37 17.83 21.84
CA LYS A 19 0.04 16.57 22.52
C LYS A 19 -0.51 15.54 21.54
N GLN A 20 -1.45 15.94 20.67
CA GLN A 20 -2.00 15.07 19.64
C GLN A 20 -0.90 14.56 18.68
N TYR A 21 0.01 15.44 18.24
CA TYR A 21 1.12 15.09 17.38
C TYR A 21 2.06 14.06 18.05
N ARG A 22 2.40 14.28 19.32
CA ARG A 22 3.21 13.34 20.11
C ARG A 22 2.53 11.98 20.20
N ASP A 23 1.28 11.96 20.62
CA ASP A 23 0.53 10.71 20.84
C ASP A 23 0.34 9.92 19.53
N ALA A 24 0.09 10.63 18.41
CA ALA A 24 0.04 10.03 17.09
C ALA A 24 1.40 9.44 16.68
N THR A 25 2.49 10.15 16.94
CA THR A 25 3.85 9.69 16.63
C THR A 25 4.22 8.44 17.42
N THR A 26 3.86 8.37 18.71
CA THR A 26 4.07 7.18 19.55
C THR A 26 3.31 5.97 19.00
N LYS A 27 2.02 6.15 18.63
CA LYS A 27 1.22 5.08 18.01
C LYS A 27 1.81 4.58 16.70
N ILE A 28 2.29 5.48 15.85
CA ILE A 28 2.99 5.13 14.60
C ILE A 28 4.26 4.33 14.91
N GLN A 29 5.05 4.78 15.88
CA GLN A 29 6.27 4.10 16.29
C GLN A 29 6.00 2.67 16.77
N ASP A 30 4.99 2.47 17.61
CA ASP A 30 4.63 1.14 18.12
C ASP A 30 4.14 0.21 17.01
N THR A 31 3.35 0.75 16.07
CA THR A 31 2.89 0.01 14.89
C THR A 31 4.05 -0.41 13.99
N ILE A 32 5.00 0.49 13.73
CA ILE A 32 6.19 0.20 12.92
C ILE A 32 7.08 -0.82 13.62
N LYS A 33 7.29 -0.71 14.95
CA LYS A 33 8.06 -1.69 15.72
C LYS A 33 7.46 -3.10 15.62
N TYR A 34 6.14 -3.20 15.73
CA TYR A 34 5.44 -4.47 15.56
C TYR A 34 5.62 -5.02 14.13
N ALA A 35 5.41 -4.17 13.12
CA ALA A 35 5.51 -4.57 11.72
C ALA A 35 6.94 -4.96 11.31
N ALA A 36 7.96 -4.28 11.86
CA ALA A 36 9.37 -4.52 11.56
C ALA A 36 9.92 -5.84 12.13
N ASN A 37 9.13 -6.59 12.90
CA ASN A 37 9.55 -7.90 13.40
C ASN A 37 9.77 -8.88 12.23
N PRO A 38 10.98 -9.43 12.02
CA PRO A 38 11.28 -10.34 10.92
C PRO A 38 10.36 -11.57 10.88
N ALA A 39 9.91 -12.04 12.04
CA ALA A 39 9.00 -13.17 12.14
C ALA A 39 7.62 -12.92 11.52
N VAL A 40 7.21 -11.65 11.38
CA VAL A 40 5.97 -11.27 10.69
C VAL A 40 6.17 -11.39 9.20
N TYR A 41 7.26 -10.82 8.66
CA TYR A 41 7.54 -10.81 7.22
C TYR A 41 7.69 -12.21 6.62
N GLU A 42 8.36 -13.13 7.33
CA GLU A 42 8.56 -14.49 6.84
C GLU A 42 7.27 -15.32 6.73
N LYS A 43 6.25 -14.98 7.52
CA LYS A 43 4.94 -15.67 7.50
C LYS A 43 4.00 -15.18 6.40
N LEU A 44 4.34 -14.09 5.72
CA LEU A 44 3.49 -13.49 4.70
C LEU A 44 3.56 -14.26 3.37
N SER A 45 2.44 -14.33 2.65
CA SER A 45 2.42 -14.79 1.27
C SER A 45 3.17 -13.80 0.35
N ASP A 46 3.55 -14.20 -0.86
CA ASP A 46 4.24 -13.30 -1.79
C ASP A 46 3.42 -12.03 -2.10
N THR A 47 2.10 -12.17 -2.21
CA THR A 47 1.19 -11.03 -2.40
C THR A 47 1.21 -10.11 -1.19
N ASP A 48 1.18 -10.66 0.02
CA ASP A 48 1.21 -9.87 1.26
C ASP A 48 2.57 -9.22 1.49
N LYS A 49 3.67 -9.87 1.09
CA LYS A 49 5.03 -9.29 1.11
C LYS A 49 5.11 -8.04 0.22
N ILE A 50 4.48 -8.07 -0.96
CA ILE A 50 4.40 -6.88 -1.83
C ILE A 50 3.66 -5.75 -1.11
N GLN A 51 2.50 -6.02 -0.51
CA GLN A 51 1.74 -5.02 0.23
C GLN A 51 2.51 -4.46 1.43
N TYR A 52 3.17 -5.34 2.19
CA TYR A 52 4.02 -4.98 3.32
C TYR A 52 5.15 -4.05 2.90
N ASN A 53 5.89 -4.39 1.83
CA ASN A 53 7.00 -3.56 1.35
C ASN A 53 6.54 -2.18 0.87
N LEU A 54 5.37 -2.11 0.22
CA LEU A 54 4.75 -0.85 -0.18
C LEU A 54 4.30 -0.02 1.03
N LEU A 55 3.72 -0.66 2.04
CA LEU A 55 3.32 -0.01 3.30
C LEU A 55 4.54 0.55 4.03
N MET A 56 5.61 -0.24 4.17
CA MET A 56 6.80 0.20 4.89
C MET A 56 7.49 1.38 4.19
N SER A 57 7.55 1.34 2.85
CA SER A 57 8.05 2.46 2.04
C SER A 57 7.18 3.70 2.19
N TYR A 58 5.85 3.54 2.24
CA TYR A 58 4.92 4.65 2.46
C TYR A 58 5.09 5.28 3.84
N CYS A 59 5.22 4.45 4.88
CA CYS A 59 5.46 4.90 6.24
C CYS A 59 6.75 5.72 6.34
N LEU A 60 7.85 5.23 5.75
CA LEU A 60 9.13 5.95 5.75
C LEU A 60 9.00 7.33 5.10
N ASN A 61 8.42 7.38 3.89
CA ASN A 61 8.24 8.66 3.18
C ASN A 61 7.32 9.62 3.96
N SER A 62 6.28 9.09 4.61
CA SER A 62 5.31 9.88 5.37
C SER A 62 5.91 10.46 6.64
N VAL A 63 6.70 9.68 7.39
CA VAL A 63 7.42 10.17 8.57
C VAL A 63 8.44 11.24 8.17
N PHE A 64 9.13 11.05 7.03
CA PHE A 64 10.04 12.06 6.52
C PHE A 64 9.30 13.34 6.07
N TRP A 65 8.11 13.20 5.49
CA TRP A 65 7.24 14.35 5.18
C TRP A 65 6.82 15.11 6.45
N MET A 66 6.48 14.40 7.52
CA MET A 66 6.17 15.01 8.83
C MET A 66 7.39 15.74 9.41
N TYR A 67 8.58 15.13 9.33
CA TYR A 67 9.83 15.74 9.76
C TYR A 67 10.11 17.06 9.04
N LEU A 68 10.02 17.09 7.71
CA LEU A 68 10.21 18.32 6.93
C LEU A 68 9.24 19.43 7.35
N ARG A 69 7.98 19.09 7.63
CA ARG A 69 6.98 20.06 8.11
C ARG A 69 7.33 20.59 9.50
N ALA A 70 7.89 19.77 10.37
CA ALA A 70 8.34 20.17 11.71
C ALA A 70 9.52 21.15 11.63
N GLU A 71 10.43 20.96 10.66
CA GLU A 71 11.55 21.88 10.36
C GLU A 71 11.10 23.16 9.61
N GLY A 72 9.80 23.32 9.33
CA GLY A 72 9.28 24.46 8.57
C GLY A 72 9.57 24.42 7.07
N ILE A 73 10.08 23.30 6.55
CA ILE A 73 10.35 23.10 5.12
C ILE A 73 9.08 22.60 4.43
N ASP A 74 8.69 23.22 3.32
CA ASP A 74 7.57 22.76 2.50
C ASP A 74 7.94 21.48 1.72
N PRO A 75 7.37 20.30 2.07
CA PRO A 75 7.73 19.05 1.43
C PRO A 75 7.26 18.96 -0.02
N ALA A 76 6.29 19.79 -0.43
CA ALA A 76 5.85 19.85 -1.82
C ALA A 76 6.91 20.41 -2.77
N LYS A 77 7.85 21.20 -2.25
CA LYS A 77 9.02 21.73 -2.97
C LYS A 77 10.26 20.85 -2.80
N HIS A 78 10.21 19.87 -1.90
CA HIS A 78 11.31 18.96 -1.63
C HIS A 78 11.26 17.72 -2.54
N GLN A 79 12.41 17.06 -2.74
CA GLN A 79 12.54 15.83 -3.55
C GLN A 79 11.69 14.65 -3.06
N ILE A 80 11.19 14.71 -1.82
CA ILE A 80 10.30 13.68 -1.27
C ILE A 80 9.00 13.55 -2.09
N LYS A 81 8.57 14.62 -2.77
CA LYS A 81 7.42 14.57 -3.66
C LYS A 81 7.63 13.58 -4.80
N SER A 82 8.81 13.58 -5.45
CA SER A 82 9.09 12.62 -6.52
C SER A 82 9.18 11.18 -6.01
N GLU A 83 9.65 10.99 -4.77
CA GLU A 83 9.67 9.67 -4.11
C GLU A 83 8.24 9.16 -3.83
N ASN A 84 7.34 10.05 -3.41
CA ASN A 84 5.92 9.73 -3.26
C ASN A 84 5.25 9.38 -4.60
N ASP A 85 5.55 10.12 -5.66
CA ASP A 85 5.06 9.80 -7.01
C ASP A 85 5.59 8.45 -7.50
N ARG A 86 6.86 8.14 -7.21
CA ARG A 86 7.47 6.83 -7.51
C ARG A 86 6.74 5.71 -6.77
N LEU A 87 6.48 5.89 -5.48
CA LEU A 87 5.76 4.91 -4.67
C LEU A 87 4.32 4.71 -5.17
N LYS A 88 3.62 5.78 -5.54
CA LYS A 88 2.27 5.73 -6.12
C LYS A 88 2.23 4.89 -7.40
N ARG A 89 3.26 5.02 -8.26
CA ARG A 89 3.39 4.16 -9.46
C ARG A 89 3.54 2.68 -9.08
N SER A 90 4.36 2.37 -8.08
CA SER A 90 4.53 0.99 -7.59
C SER A 90 3.25 0.41 -6.98
N MET A 91 2.51 1.20 -6.19
CA MET A 91 1.20 0.80 -5.65
C MET A 91 0.17 0.55 -6.76
N THR A 92 0.15 1.41 -7.78
CA THR A 92 -0.74 1.24 -8.95
C THR A 92 -0.44 -0.06 -9.69
N ARG A 93 0.85 -0.37 -9.88
CA ARG A 93 1.26 -1.63 -10.51
C ARG A 93 0.89 -2.85 -9.69
N ALA A 94 1.10 -2.81 -8.37
CA ALA A 94 0.71 -3.91 -7.48
C ALA A 94 -0.81 -4.15 -7.52
N LYS A 95 -1.60 -3.07 -7.54
CA LYS A 95 -3.05 -3.15 -7.71
C LYS A 95 -3.44 -3.81 -9.03
N GLN A 96 -2.84 -3.41 -10.14
CA GLN A 96 -3.11 -4.02 -11.45
C GLN A 96 -2.81 -5.53 -11.49
N ILE A 97 -1.73 -5.96 -10.84
CA ILE A 97 -1.37 -7.38 -10.73
C ILE A 97 -2.44 -8.13 -9.92
N ASN A 98 -2.85 -7.58 -8.78
CA ASN A 98 -3.89 -8.17 -7.95
C ASN A 98 -5.24 -8.26 -8.68
N ASP A 99 -5.63 -7.19 -9.36
CA ASP A 99 -6.90 -7.11 -10.08
C ASP A 99 -6.93 -8.08 -11.27
N LYS A 100 -5.80 -8.24 -11.98
CA LYS A 100 -5.63 -9.23 -13.04
C LYS A 100 -5.83 -10.67 -12.54
N ASN A 101 -5.40 -10.96 -11.32
CA ASN A 101 -5.53 -12.30 -10.75
C ASN A 101 -6.95 -12.58 -10.23
N THR A 102 -7.64 -11.56 -9.72
CA THR A 102 -8.91 -11.69 -9.00
C THR A 102 -10.14 -11.45 -9.87
N PHE A 103 -10.14 -10.39 -10.68
CA PHE A 103 -11.36 -9.91 -11.37
C PHE A 103 -11.40 -10.20 -12.87
N MET A 104 -10.28 -10.56 -13.50
CA MET A 104 -10.29 -10.81 -14.94
C MET A 104 -11.02 -12.12 -15.26
N PRO A 105 -12.07 -12.08 -16.11
CA PRO A 105 -12.73 -13.29 -16.56
C PRO A 105 -11.74 -14.16 -17.31
N ARG A 106 -11.58 -15.41 -16.84
CA ARG A 106 -10.73 -16.40 -17.52
C ARG A 106 -11.59 -17.19 -18.48
N VAL A 107 -11.06 -17.42 -19.69
CA VAL A 107 -11.70 -18.31 -20.65
C VAL A 107 -11.79 -19.70 -20.01
N ASN A 108 -13.00 -20.25 -19.95
CA ASN A 108 -13.19 -21.63 -19.57
C ASN A 108 -12.65 -22.52 -20.70
N LYS A 109 -11.43 -23.02 -20.52
CA LYS A 109 -10.72 -23.83 -21.52
C LYS A 109 -11.49 -25.10 -21.88
N ASP A 110 -12.16 -25.71 -20.91
CA ASP A 110 -12.96 -26.92 -21.13
C ASP A 110 -14.19 -26.62 -22.00
N ALA A 111 -14.92 -25.54 -21.72
CA ALA A 111 -16.03 -25.11 -22.56
C ALA A 111 -15.57 -24.76 -23.98
N ALA A 112 -14.46 -24.02 -24.13
CA ALA A 112 -13.87 -23.70 -25.43
C ALA A 112 -13.48 -24.98 -26.21
N GLN A 113 -12.88 -25.97 -25.55
CA GLN A 113 -12.53 -27.25 -26.15
C GLN A 113 -13.77 -28.02 -26.64
N ARG A 114 -14.86 -28.00 -25.86
CA ARG A 114 -16.15 -28.60 -26.28
C ARG A 114 -16.72 -27.91 -27.52
N PHE A 115 -16.68 -26.58 -27.57
CA PHE A 115 -17.15 -25.82 -28.75
C PHE A 115 -16.34 -26.15 -30.00
N VAL A 116 -15.00 -26.19 -29.89
CA VAL A 116 -14.14 -26.56 -31.02
C VAL A 116 -14.38 -28.00 -31.47
N ARG A 117 -14.49 -28.94 -30.54
CA ARG A 117 -14.72 -30.36 -30.87
C ARG A 117 -16.05 -30.58 -31.60
N ASN A 118 -17.11 -29.92 -31.16
CA ASN A 118 -18.42 -30.02 -31.81
C ASN A 118 -18.45 -29.27 -33.15
N GLY A 119 -17.74 -28.15 -33.28
CA GLY A 119 -17.65 -27.41 -34.55
C GLY A 119 -16.88 -28.16 -35.64
N LEU A 120 -15.96 -29.05 -35.28
CA LEU A 120 -15.21 -29.92 -36.20
C LEU A 120 -15.93 -31.24 -36.51
N TRP A 121 -17.12 -31.47 -35.96
CA TRP A 121 -17.86 -32.70 -36.19
C TRP A 121 -18.60 -32.64 -37.53
N GLU A 122 -18.08 -33.33 -38.55
CA GLU A 122 -18.82 -33.58 -39.79
C GLU A 122 -19.66 -34.85 -39.68
N ILE A 123 -20.95 -34.75 -40.03
CA ILE A 123 -21.81 -35.91 -40.25
C ILE A 123 -21.21 -36.68 -41.44
N LYS A 124 -20.62 -37.85 -41.19
CA LYS A 124 -20.27 -38.77 -42.28
C LYS A 124 -21.56 -39.05 -43.06
N ASN A 125 -21.69 -38.43 -44.24
CA ASN A 125 -22.76 -38.68 -45.18
C ASN A 125 -22.87 -40.20 -45.36
N LYS A 126 -23.91 -40.81 -44.79
CA LYS A 126 -24.30 -42.19 -45.09
C LYS A 126 -24.64 -42.20 -46.57
N LYS A 127 -23.68 -42.64 -47.39
CA LYS A 127 -23.96 -42.97 -48.80
C LYS A 127 -25.06 -44.01 -48.80
N LYS A 128 -26.18 -43.61 -49.40
CA LYS A 128 -27.38 -44.40 -49.65
C LYS A 128 -27.06 -45.48 -50.68
#